data_AF-A0A2A3L902-F1
#
_entry.id   AF-A0A2A3L902-F1
#
_cell.length_a   1.000
_cell.length_b   1.000
_cell.length_c   1.000
_cell.angle_alpha   90.00
_cell.angle_beta   90.00
_cell.angle_gamma   90.00
#
_symmetry.space_group_name_H-M   'P 1'
#
loop_
_entity.id
_entity.type
_entity.pdbx_description
1 polymer ?
#
loop_
_entity_poly.entity_id
_entity_poly.type
_entity_poly.pdbx_seq_one_letter_code
_entity_poly.pdbx_strand_id
1 'polypeptide(L)'
;MIDMPSDRDNRRLGVTERDPTGSEFDGYAQPTPPGEWRYVLDEHGVKYRRQGWPFGREPSRVTANYTAKHGTRQEANLVPTGVRVSPATDYRSWRNEYVLLYPGRLHEYGTDDGTTEFAHAYLNLWVREQGLGGIIVPRVEVELDMQNAAVRVSDECPEQVREQATVKAARLLAFLLEHRQKARKPRSRRTPVTAYDLWAKQQAHGH
;
A
#
# COMPACT_ATOMS: atom_id res chain seq x y z
N MET A 1 -34.01 -9.17 -11.86
CA MET A 1 -33.29 -9.15 -10.57
C MET A 1 -32.28 -10.27 -10.67
N ILE A 2 -31.03 -9.94 -11.03
CA ILE A 2 -29.97 -10.96 -11.16
C ILE A 2 -29.50 -11.23 -9.75
N ASP A 3 -29.71 -12.46 -9.29
CA ASP A 3 -29.22 -12.94 -8.01
C ASP A 3 -27.68 -12.90 -8.06
N MET A 4 -27.09 -11.91 -7.39
CA MET A 4 -25.65 -11.76 -7.33
C MET A 4 -25.13 -12.81 -6.37
N PRO A 5 -24.24 -13.74 -6.80
CA PRO A 5 -23.71 -14.76 -5.92
C PRO A 5 -23.06 -14.12 -4.69
N SER A 6 -23.24 -14.77 -3.54
CA SER A 6 -22.68 -14.30 -2.28
C SER A 6 -21.16 -14.16 -2.38
N ASP A 7 -20.58 -13.26 -1.59
CA ASP A 7 -19.14 -12.95 -1.57
C ASP A 7 -18.25 -14.15 -1.19
N ARG A 8 -18.84 -15.26 -0.71
CA ARG A 8 -18.16 -16.56 -0.48
C ARG A 8 -18.15 -17.44 -1.73
N ASP A 9 -19.22 -17.40 -2.54
CA ASP A 9 -19.32 -18.21 -3.76
C ASP A 9 -18.45 -17.62 -4.87
N ASN A 10 -18.32 -16.28 -4.92
CA ASN A 10 -17.46 -15.60 -5.90
C ASN A 10 -15.98 -15.99 -5.78
N ARG A 11 -15.48 -16.32 -4.58
CA ARG A 11 -14.05 -16.61 -4.36
C ARG A 11 -13.57 -17.90 -5.02
N ARG A 12 -14.47 -18.85 -5.29
CA ARG A 12 -14.13 -20.14 -5.94
C ARG A 12 -14.46 -20.17 -7.43
N LEU A 13 -15.09 -19.13 -7.98
CA LEU A 13 -15.47 -19.12 -9.38
C LEU A 13 -14.23 -19.18 -10.28
N GLY A 14 -14.15 -20.22 -11.10
CA GLY A 14 -13.11 -20.33 -12.13
C GLY A 14 -11.69 -20.62 -11.61
N VAL A 15 -11.50 -20.90 -10.32
CA VAL A 15 -10.21 -21.40 -9.78
C VAL A 15 -10.04 -22.86 -10.19
N THR A 16 -8.85 -23.22 -10.67
CA THR A 16 -8.48 -24.54 -11.17
C THR A 16 -7.32 -25.12 -10.38
N GLU A 17 -7.08 -26.44 -10.51
CA GLU A 17 -5.95 -27.12 -9.87
C GLU A 17 -4.57 -26.61 -10.33
N ARG A 18 -4.52 -25.87 -11.45
CA ARG A 18 -3.29 -25.25 -11.96
C ARG A 18 -3.00 -23.91 -11.30
N ASP A 19 -3.99 -23.30 -10.64
CA ASP A 19 -3.82 -22.01 -9.98
C ASP A 19 -3.12 -22.21 -8.62
N PRO A 20 -2.27 -21.26 -8.20
CA PRO A 20 -1.54 -21.39 -6.93
C PRO A 20 -2.47 -21.55 -5.73
N THR A 21 -2.00 -22.25 -4.69
CA THR A 21 -2.75 -22.39 -3.43
C THR A 21 -3.16 -21.03 -2.88
N GLY A 22 -4.42 -20.92 -2.44
CA GLY A 22 -4.99 -19.67 -1.94
C GLY A 22 -5.55 -18.76 -3.02
N SER A 23 -5.53 -19.16 -4.30
CA SER A 23 -6.11 -18.38 -5.38
C SER A 23 -7.61 -18.13 -5.21
N GLU A 24 -8.05 -16.93 -5.57
CA GLU A 24 -9.46 -16.54 -5.64
C GLU A 24 -9.74 -15.70 -6.88
N PHE A 25 -11.01 -15.66 -7.30
CA PHE A 25 -11.47 -14.75 -8.34
C PHE A 25 -11.78 -13.36 -7.78
N ASP A 26 -11.26 -12.32 -8.44
CA ASP A 26 -11.62 -10.93 -8.22
C ASP A 26 -12.15 -10.31 -9.52
N GLY A 27 -13.43 -9.94 -9.52
CA GLY A 27 -14.14 -9.36 -10.67
C GLY A 27 -13.64 -8.00 -11.13
N TYR A 28 -12.73 -7.35 -10.40
CA TYR A 28 -12.07 -6.11 -10.84
C TYR A 28 -10.55 -6.22 -10.82
N ALA A 29 -9.99 -7.43 -10.69
CA ALA A 29 -8.55 -7.60 -10.80
C ALA A 29 -8.06 -7.19 -12.19
N GLN A 30 -6.90 -6.57 -12.20
CA GLN A 30 -6.17 -6.14 -13.38
C GLN A 30 -4.78 -6.77 -13.36
N PRO A 31 -4.20 -7.06 -14.54
CA PRO A 31 -2.81 -7.48 -14.61
C PRO A 31 -1.90 -6.37 -14.07
N THR A 32 -0.79 -6.79 -13.48
CA THR A 32 0.27 -5.85 -13.09
C THR A 32 0.69 -5.02 -14.30
N PRO A 33 0.83 -3.68 -14.17
CA PRO A 33 1.18 -2.85 -15.31
C PRO A 33 2.51 -3.30 -15.94
N PRO A 34 2.61 -3.32 -17.29
CA PRO A 34 3.83 -3.72 -17.96
C PRO A 34 4.95 -2.69 -17.76
N GLY A 35 6.20 -3.13 -17.94
CA GLY A 35 7.37 -2.26 -17.97
C GLY A 35 7.79 -1.66 -16.62
N GLU A 36 8.51 -0.54 -16.71
CA GLU A 36 8.98 0.21 -15.56
C GLU A 36 7.88 1.13 -15.03
N TRP A 37 7.38 0.81 -13.84
CA TRP A 37 6.46 1.67 -13.11
C TRP A 37 6.88 1.77 -11.63
N ARG A 38 6.35 2.79 -10.96
CA ARG A 38 6.56 3.05 -9.53
C ARG A 38 5.24 3.20 -8.81
N TYR A 39 5.24 2.99 -7.50
CA TYR A 39 4.09 3.37 -6.67
C TYR A 39 4.04 4.89 -6.46
N VAL A 40 2.83 5.40 -6.33
CA VAL A 40 2.51 6.76 -5.89
C VAL A 40 1.50 6.70 -4.75
N LEU A 41 1.52 7.72 -3.90
CA LEU A 41 0.57 7.84 -2.81
C LEU A 41 -0.84 8.07 -3.38
N ASP A 42 -1.79 7.22 -3.07
CA ASP A 42 -3.19 7.31 -3.53
C ASP A 42 -4.13 7.57 -2.35
N GLU A 43 -3.73 8.54 -1.52
CA GLU A 43 -4.39 8.84 -0.26
C GLU A 43 -4.29 10.34 0.05
N HIS A 44 -5.40 10.95 0.44
CA HIS A 44 -5.47 12.36 0.81
C HIS A 44 -5.27 12.58 2.31
N GLY A 45 -5.01 13.84 2.69
CA GLY A 45 -4.89 14.27 4.09
C GLY A 45 -3.64 13.75 4.82
N VAL A 46 -2.75 13.07 4.11
CA VAL A 46 -1.47 12.59 4.65
C VAL A 46 -0.48 13.76 4.74
N LYS A 47 0.34 13.79 5.78
CA LYS A 47 1.44 14.73 5.99
C LYS A 47 2.72 13.96 6.27
N TYR A 48 3.86 14.56 5.94
CA TYR A 48 5.17 13.99 6.25
C TYR A 48 5.50 14.05 7.74
N ARG A 49 6.06 12.96 8.26
CA ARG A 49 6.74 12.86 9.56
C ARG A 49 8.25 12.79 9.35
N ARG A 50 9.04 13.47 10.20
CA ARG A 50 10.50 13.57 9.98
C ARG A 50 11.31 12.37 10.47
N GLN A 51 10.75 11.58 11.38
CA GLN A 51 11.43 10.45 12.04
C GLN A 51 10.67 9.14 11.79
N GLY A 52 11.42 8.04 11.64
CA GLY A 52 10.86 6.70 11.37
C GLY A 52 9.95 6.66 10.15
N TRP A 53 8.74 6.14 10.35
CA TRP A 53 7.68 6.08 9.36
C TRP A 53 7.31 7.47 8.80
N PRO A 54 7.36 7.68 7.46
CA PRO A 54 7.31 9.00 6.87
C PRO A 54 5.91 9.60 6.78
N PHE A 55 4.84 8.87 7.08
CA PHE A 55 3.47 9.33 6.87
C PHE A 55 2.69 9.46 8.19
N GLY A 56 1.96 10.55 8.33
CA GLY A 56 1.07 10.74 9.47
C GLY A 56 -0.14 11.59 9.12
N ARG A 57 -1.12 11.55 10.01
CA ARG A 57 -2.33 12.38 9.96
C ARG A 57 -2.50 13.16 11.23
N GLU A 58 -3.14 14.31 11.12
CA GLU A 58 -3.57 15.02 12.31
C GLU A 58 -4.52 14.11 13.11
N PRO A 59 -4.45 14.13 14.44
CA PRO A 59 -5.27 13.28 15.27
C PRO A 59 -6.71 13.78 15.12
N SER A 60 -7.67 12.87 15.10
CA SER A 60 -9.06 13.29 15.23
C SER A 60 -9.25 14.02 16.57
N ARG A 61 -10.27 14.88 16.70
CA ARG A 61 -10.60 15.53 17.98
C ARG A 61 -10.76 14.53 19.13
N VAL A 62 -11.22 13.31 18.85
CA VAL A 62 -11.36 12.23 19.82
C VAL A 62 -9.99 11.67 20.24
N THR A 63 -9.08 11.46 19.29
CA THR A 63 -7.73 10.93 19.52
C THR A 63 -6.80 11.95 20.20
N ALA A 64 -7.00 13.24 19.93
CA ALA A 64 -6.25 14.33 20.55
C ALA A 64 -6.47 14.42 22.08
N ASN A 65 -7.71 14.15 22.53
CA ASN A 65 -8.05 14.14 23.95
C ASN A 65 -7.41 12.98 24.72
N TYR A 66 -7.19 11.84 24.05
CA TYR A 66 -6.53 10.66 24.63
C TYR A 66 -5.02 10.88 24.78
N THR A 67 -4.38 11.43 23.74
CA THR A 67 -2.93 11.69 23.70
C THR A 67 -2.49 12.83 24.63
N ALA A 68 -3.33 13.84 24.85
CA ALA A 68 -3.05 14.94 25.78
C ALA A 68 -2.85 14.49 27.25
N LYS A 69 -3.42 13.35 27.66
CA LYS A 69 -3.24 12.79 29.01
C LYS A 69 -1.88 12.12 29.25
N HIS A 70 -1.14 11.79 28.20
CA HIS A 70 0.12 11.02 28.29
C HIS A 70 1.37 11.78 27.83
N GLY A 71 1.27 13.10 27.69
CA GLY A 71 2.38 14.05 27.81
C GLY A 71 3.69 13.72 27.09
N THR A 72 3.75 13.88 25.76
CA THR A 72 5.03 14.13 25.08
C THR A 72 4.90 15.23 24.03
N ARG A 73 5.77 16.23 24.14
CA ARG A 73 5.85 17.43 23.30
C ARG A 73 6.88 17.16 22.19
N GLN A 74 6.46 16.66 21.03
CA GLN A 74 7.33 16.49 19.86
C GLN A 74 6.87 17.38 18.69
N GLU A 75 7.17 17.06 17.44
CA GLU A 75 6.36 17.51 16.29
C GLU A 75 4.88 16.98 16.37
N ALA A 76 4.57 16.29 17.47
CA ALA A 76 3.46 16.32 18.45
C ALA A 76 2.06 15.87 18.07
N ASN A 77 1.57 16.10 16.87
CA ASN A 77 0.16 15.78 16.58
C ASN A 77 -0.01 14.80 15.41
N LEU A 78 1.03 14.49 14.65
CA LEU A 78 0.87 13.55 13.53
C LEU A 78 0.98 12.11 14.02
N VAL A 79 -0.17 11.44 14.10
CA VAL A 79 -0.25 10.01 14.39
C VAL A 79 0.26 9.26 13.16
N PRO A 80 1.22 8.32 13.33
CA PRO A 80 1.63 7.42 12.26
C PRO A 80 0.40 6.75 11.64
N THR A 81 0.31 6.74 10.31
CA THR A 81 -0.88 6.21 9.64
C THR A 81 -0.49 5.31 8.48
N GLY A 82 -1.26 4.23 8.29
CA GLY A 82 -1.19 3.45 7.08
C GLY A 82 -1.64 4.28 5.87
N VAL A 83 -1.06 4.01 4.72
CA VAL A 83 -1.35 4.74 3.48
C VAL A 83 -1.69 3.78 2.36
N ARG A 84 -2.61 4.19 1.50
CA ARG A 84 -2.84 3.52 0.23
C ARG A 84 -1.87 4.03 -0.83
N VAL A 85 -1.32 3.11 -1.60
CA VAL A 85 -0.51 3.41 -2.78
C VAL A 85 -1.06 2.69 -4.00
N SER A 86 -0.80 3.26 -5.17
CA SER A 86 -1.20 2.70 -6.46
C SER A 86 -0.06 2.81 -7.48
N PRO A 87 -0.07 2.01 -8.55
CA PRO A 87 0.85 2.23 -9.66
C PRO A 87 0.69 3.63 -10.27
N ALA A 88 1.80 4.26 -10.66
CA ALA A 88 1.86 5.57 -11.26
C ALA A 88 1.68 5.54 -12.79
N THR A 89 0.75 4.71 -13.27
CA THR A 89 0.49 4.50 -14.70
C THR A 89 -0.76 5.23 -15.16
N ASP A 90 -1.89 4.99 -14.50
CA ASP A 90 -3.16 5.69 -14.76
C ASP A 90 -3.93 5.95 -13.45
N TYR A 91 -4.72 7.02 -13.40
CA TYR A 91 -5.63 7.30 -12.28
C TYR A 91 -6.98 6.57 -12.49
N ARG A 92 -6.99 5.27 -12.18
CA ARG A 92 -8.17 4.39 -12.29
C ARG A 92 -8.23 3.40 -11.13
N SER A 93 -9.36 2.71 -10.94
CA SER A 93 -9.49 1.68 -9.91
C SER A 93 -8.67 0.44 -10.28
N TRP A 94 -7.54 0.23 -9.62
CA TRP A 94 -6.65 -0.91 -9.87
C TRP A 94 -6.83 -2.07 -8.87
N ARG A 95 -7.92 -2.09 -8.09
CA ARG A 95 -8.27 -3.04 -7.01
C ARG A 95 -7.13 -3.89 -6.41
N ASN A 96 -6.64 -4.92 -7.11
CA ASN A 96 -5.55 -5.79 -6.66
C ASN A 96 -4.15 -5.11 -6.59
N GLU A 97 -3.92 -4.04 -7.34
CA GLU A 97 -2.68 -3.26 -7.31
C GLU A 97 -2.72 -2.11 -6.29
N TYR A 98 -3.86 -1.84 -5.67
CA TYR A 98 -3.88 -0.98 -4.50
C TYR A 98 -3.27 -1.71 -3.33
N VAL A 99 -2.24 -1.10 -2.73
CA VAL A 99 -1.56 -1.65 -1.58
C VAL A 99 -1.78 -0.73 -0.39
N LEU A 100 -2.24 -1.29 0.72
CA LEU A 100 -2.22 -0.62 2.01
C LEU A 100 -0.88 -0.93 2.67
N LEU A 101 -0.08 0.12 2.90
CA LEU A 101 1.18 0.07 3.61
C LEU A 101 0.99 0.55 5.05
N TYR A 102 1.54 -0.19 6.00
CA TYR A 102 1.42 0.11 7.43
C TYR A 102 2.79 0.28 8.08
N PRO A 103 2.91 1.16 9.10
CA PRO A 103 4.11 1.22 9.93
C PRO A 103 4.25 -0.05 10.79
N GLY A 104 5.48 -0.48 11.03
CA GLY A 104 5.79 -1.59 11.93
C GLY A 104 6.03 -2.91 11.21
N ARG A 105 6.43 -3.92 11.99
CA ARG A 105 6.61 -5.28 11.50
C ARG A 105 5.26 -5.94 11.26
N LEU A 106 5.27 -6.99 10.47
CA LEU A 106 4.07 -7.80 10.25
C LEU A 106 3.59 -8.40 11.58
N HIS A 107 2.28 -8.40 11.83
CA HIS A 107 1.64 -8.85 13.08
C HIS A 107 2.03 -8.06 14.35
N GLU A 108 2.92 -7.08 14.23
CA GLU A 108 3.24 -6.12 15.27
C GLU A 108 2.63 -4.77 14.88
N TYR A 109 1.47 -4.45 15.45
CA TYR A 109 0.99 -3.08 15.40
C TYR A 109 2.00 -2.22 16.17
N GLY A 110 2.86 -1.52 15.42
CA GLY A 110 4.06 -0.87 15.93
C GLY A 110 3.79 0.12 17.06
N THR A 111 4.86 0.47 17.77
CA THR A 111 4.89 1.46 18.87
C THR A 111 4.00 2.67 18.55
N ASP A 112 3.18 3.10 19.52
CA ASP A 112 2.22 4.20 19.36
C ASP A 112 2.84 5.50 18.80
N ASP A 113 4.18 5.63 18.87
CA ASP A 113 4.96 6.76 18.37
C ASP A 113 5.43 6.64 16.91
N GLY A 114 5.29 5.47 16.27
CA GLY A 114 5.73 5.20 14.88
C GLY A 114 7.17 5.60 14.57
N THR A 115 8.06 5.45 15.54
CA THR A 115 9.52 5.60 15.35
C THR A 115 10.16 4.39 14.67
N THR A 116 9.35 3.36 14.36
CA THR A 116 9.77 2.16 13.65
C THR A 116 10.38 2.43 12.28
N GLU A 117 11.42 1.65 11.98
CA GLU A 117 12.13 1.59 10.71
C GLU A 117 11.58 0.48 9.79
N PHE A 118 10.55 -0.23 10.26
CA PHE A 118 9.87 -1.29 9.53
C PHE A 118 8.53 -0.82 8.98
N ALA A 119 8.12 -1.46 7.90
CA ALA A 119 6.78 -1.37 7.35
C ALA A 119 6.33 -2.75 6.85
N HIS A 120 5.02 -2.94 6.73
CA HIS A 120 4.47 -4.15 6.15
C HIS A 120 3.30 -3.83 5.21
N ALA A 121 3.00 -4.79 4.33
CA ALA A 121 1.92 -4.71 3.36
C ALA A 121 1.32 -6.08 3.10
N TYR A 122 0.11 -6.06 2.56
CA TYR A 122 -0.57 -7.23 2.00
C TYR A 122 -0.74 -7.01 0.51
N LEU A 123 -0.23 -7.92 -0.31
CA LEU A 123 -0.29 -7.86 -1.76
C LEU A 123 -1.38 -8.78 -2.30
N ASN A 124 -2.12 -8.30 -3.29
CA ASN A 124 -2.98 -9.15 -4.11
C ASN A 124 -2.26 -9.36 -5.45
N LEU A 125 -1.88 -10.60 -5.71
CA LEU A 125 -0.97 -10.97 -6.80
C LEU A 125 -1.75 -11.54 -7.97
N TRP A 126 -1.53 -11.00 -9.17
CA TRP A 126 -2.20 -11.45 -10.38
C TRP A 126 -1.66 -12.79 -10.86
N VAL A 127 -2.57 -13.74 -11.13
CA VAL A 127 -2.25 -15.06 -11.71
C VAL A 127 -2.59 -15.08 -13.19
N ARG A 128 -3.87 -14.86 -13.53
CA ARG A 128 -4.35 -14.91 -14.92
C ARG A 128 -5.73 -14.25 -15.07
N GLU A 129 -6.11 -14.01 -16.32
CA GLU A 129 -7.44 -13.52 -16.66
C GLU A 129 -8.55 -14.56 -16.40
N GLN A 130 -9.75 -14.06 -16.07
CA GLN A 130 -10.96 -14.85 -15.89
C GLN A 130 -12.20 -13.97 -16.11
N GLY A 131 -12.85 -14.09 -17.27
CA GLY A 131 -14.04 -13.28 -17.59
C GLY A 131 -13.74 -11.78 -17.55
N LEU A 132 -14.52 -11.02 -16.78
CA LEU A 132 -14.35 -9.56 -16.63
C LEU A 132 -13.27 -9.15 -15.60
N GLY A 133 -12.70 -10.13 -14.88
CA GLY A 133 -11.66 -9.90 -13.86
C GLY A 133 -10.52 -10.89 -14.01
N GLY A 134 -10.01 -11.38 -12.88
CA GLY A 134 -8.94 -12.36 -12.90
C GLY A 134 -8.81 -13.18 -11.64
N ILE A 135 -7.98 -14.22 -11.74
CA ILE A 135 -7.54 -15.01 -10.60
C ILE A 135 -6.35 -14.31 -9.96
N ILE A 136 -6.41 -14.16 -8.65
CA ILE A 136 -5.36 -13.57 -7.83
C ILE A 136 -4.98 -14.51 -6.68
N VAL A 137 -3.77 -14.36 -6.15
CA VAL A 137 -3.41 -14.83 -4.80
C VAL A 137 -3.51 -13.63 -3.87
N PRO A 138 -4.53 -13.56 -3.00
CA PRO A 138 -4.76 -12.42 -2.13
C PRO A 138 -3.84 -12.45 -0.90
N ARG A 139 -3.65 -11.30 -0.28
CA ARG A 139 -3.03 -11.14 1.05
C ARG A 139 -1.65 -11.78 1.23
N VAL A 140 -0.82 -11.78 0.18
CA VAL A 140 0.59 -12.17 0.34
C VAL A 140 1.30 -11.13 1.20
N GLU A 141 1.84 -11.59 2.32
CA GLU A 141 2.47 -10.74 3.33
C GLU A 141 3.90 -10.37 2.90
N VAL A 142 4.22 -9.08 3.04
CA VAL A 142 5.57 -8.55 2.83
C VAL A 142 5.97 -7.62 3.96
N GLU A 143 7.23 -7.71 4.37
CA GLU A 143 7.87 -6.79 5.32
C GLU A 143 8.99 -6.01 4.60
N LEU A 144 9.12 -4.74 4.96
CA LEU A 144 10.03 -3.78 4.36
C LEU A 144 10.88 -3.18 5.48
N ASP A 145 12.19 -3.39 5.41
CA ASP A 145 13.17 -2.80 6.32
C ASP A 145 13.75 -1.54 5.66
N MET A 146 13.30 -0.37 6.13
CA MET A 146 13.75 0.91 5.58
C MET A 146 15.15 1.30 6.06
N GLN A 147 15.66 0.69 7.14
CA GLN A 147 16.98 0.96 7.67
C GLN A 147 18.05 0.22 6.86
N ASN A 148 17.82 -1.06 6.59
CA ASN A 148 18.74 -1.92 5.86
C ASN A 148 18.44 -1.99 4.35
N ALA A 149 17.40 -1.30 3.89
CA ALA A 149 16.92 -1.35 2.50
C ALA A 149 16.69 -2.80 2.01
N ALA A 150 16.02 -3.58 2.84
CA ALA A 150 15.73 -4.99 2.57
C ALA A 150 14.22 -5.25 2.51
N VAL A 151 13.85 -6.30 1.78
CA VAL A 151 12.46 -6.78 1.68
C VAL A 151 12.41 -8.25 2.05
N ARG A 152 11.35 -8.64 2.76
CA ARG A 152 11.03 -10.03 3.04
C ARG A 152 9.64 -10.32 2.51
N VAL A 153 9.54 -11.28 1.60
CA VAL A 153 8.26 -11.88 1.18
C VAL A 153 8.00 -13.09 2.06
N SER A 154 6.76 -13.30 2.48
CA SER A 154 6.38 -14.47 3.29
C SER A 154 6.85 -15.78 2.66
N ASP A 155 7.31 -16.71 3.50
CA ASP A 155 7.72 -18.04 3.07
C ASP A 155 6.53 -18.83 2.52
N GLU A 156 5.31 -18.48 2.94
CA GLU A 156 4.04 -19.05 2.44
C GLU A 156 3.63 -18.55 1.06
N CYS A 157 4.34 -17.54 0.50
CA CYS A 157 4.05 -17.05 -0.85
C CYS A 157 4.25 -18.18 -1.89
N PRO A 158 3.23 -18.48 -2.72
CA PRO A 158 3.39 -19.49 -3.76
C PRO A 158 4.49 -19.12 -4.75
N GLU A 159 5.27 -20.11 -5.19
CA GLU A 159 6.44 -19.92 -6.05
C GLU A 159 6.08 -19.19 -7.36
N GLN A 160 4.93 -19.53 -7.95
CA GLN A 160 4.45 -19.00 -9.23
C GLN A 160 4.25 -17.47 -9.22
N VAL A 161 4.00 -16.88 -8.04
CA VAL A 161 3.78 -15.43 -7.88
C VAL A 161 4.87 -14.75 -7.07
N ARG A 162 5.92 -15.50 -6.65
CA ARG A 162 6.99 -14.99 -5.79
C ARG A 162 7.83 -13.91 -6.45
N GLU A 163 8.09 -14.02 -7.75
CA GLU A 163 8.79 -12.97 -8.51
C GLU A 163 7.97 -11.67 -8.49
N GLN A 164 6.67 -11.76 -8.78
CA GLN A 164 5.77 -10.61 -8.72
C GLN A 164 5.72 -9.98 -7.33
N ALA A 165 5.65 -10.79 -6.27
CA ALA A 165 5.70 -10.33 -4.89
C ALA A 165 7.00 -9.56 -4.60
N THR A 166 8.14 -10.12 -5.01
CA THR A 166 9.47 -9.54 -4.82
C THR A 166 9.61 -8.19 -5.54
N VAL A 167 9.18 -8.12 -6.80
CA VAL A 167 9.22 -6.88 -7.59
C VAL A 167 8.33 -5.81 -6.97
N LYS A 168 7.10 -6.17 -6.56
CA LYS A 168 6.19 -5.23 -5.90
C LYS A 168 6.77 -4.76 -4.56
N ALA A 169 7.31 -5.66 -3.73
CA ALA A 169 7.93 -5.31 -2.45
C ALA A 169 9.12 -4.36 -2.63
N ALA A 170 10.01 -4.63 -3.60
CA ALA A 170 11.14 -3.75 -3.91
C ALA A 170 10.68 -2.34 -4.34
N ARG A 171 9.61 -2.25 -5.15
CA ARG A 171 9.03 -0.97 -5.56
C ARG A 171 8.37 -0.23 -4.39
N LEU A 172 7.73 -0.93 -3.45
CA LEU A 172 7.18 -0.34 -2.22
C LEU A 172 8.29 0.20 -1.32
N LEU A 173 9.39 -0.54 -1.16
CA LEU A 173 10.55 -0.08 -0.41
C LEU A 173 11.17 1.17 -1.05
N ALA A 174 11.36 1.17 -2.38
CA ALA A 174 11.86 2.34 -3.10
C ALA A 174 10.97 3.57 -2.89
N PHE A 175 9.64 3.39 -2.96
CA PHE A 175 8.67 4.43 -2.64
C PHE A 175 8.84 4.96 -1.20
N LEU A 176 8.96 4.08 -0.21
CA LEU A 176 9.14 4.49 1.19
C LEU A 176 10.44 5.26 1.41
N LEU A 177 11.55 4.79 0.84
CA LEU A 177 12.84 5.45 0.96
C LEU A 177 12.83 6.84 0.30
N GLU A 178 12.21 6.98 -0.88
CA GLU A 178 12.03 8.27 -1.55
C GLU A 178 11.23 9.25 -0.67
N HIS A 179 10.11 8.80 -0.12
CA HIS A 179 9.25 9.62 0.73
C HIS A 179 9.91 9.97 2.08
N ARG A 180 10.68 9.06 2.67
CA ARG A 180 11.48 9.30 3.87
C ARG A 180 12.56 10.36 3.63
N GLN A 181 13.25 10.29 2.50
CA GLN A 181 14.22 11.32 2.11
C GLN A 181 13.56 12.69 1.92
N LYS A 182 12.38 12.74 1.26
CA LYS A 182 11.60 13.98 1.12
C LYS A 182 11.17 14.54 2.48
N ALA A 183 10.70 13.69 3.39
CA ALA A 183 10.23 14.09 4.71
C ALA A 183 11.33 14.71 5.58
N ARG A 184 12.57 14.24 5.42
CA ARG A 184 13.74 14.73 6.19
C ARG A 184 14.28 16.07 5.70
N LYS A 185 13.93 16.52 4.48
CA LYS A 185 14.39 17.81 3.96
C LYS A 185 13.71 18.96 4.73
N PRO A 186 14.45 19.88 5.38
CA PRO A 186 13.86 20.93 6.23
C PRO A 186 12.84 21.84 5.53
N ARG A 187 12.96 22.01 4.21
CA ARG A 187 12.13 22.89 3.37
C ARG A 187 11.18 22.14 2.43
N SER A 188 11.00 20.83 2.58
CA SER A 188 10.05 20.11 1.73
C SER A 188 8.61 20.53 2.03
N ARG A 189 7.74 20.43 1.02
CA ARG A 189 6.29 20.53 1.24
C ARG A 189 5.91 19.52 2.32
N ARG A 190 5.16 19.98 3.33
CA ARG A 190 4.63 19.10 4.39
C ARG A 190 3.69 18.01 3.86
N THR A 191 3.08 18.24 2.70
CA THR A 191 2.14 17.31 2.08
C THR A 191 2.81 16.58 0.91
N PRO A 192 2.78 15.24 0.87
CA PRO A 192 3.20 14.45 -0.28
C PRO A 192 2.34 14.75 -1.51
N VAL A 193 2.91 14.58 -2.70
CA VAL A 193 2.16 14.61 -3.96
C VAL A 193 1.42 13.28 -4.10
N THR A 194 0.12 13.35 -4.39
CA THR A 194 -0.76 12.18 -4.57
C THR A 194 -0.97 11.81 -6.04
N ALA A 195 -1.49 10.62 -6.30
CA ALA A 195 -1.90 10.18 -7.63
C ALA A 195 -2.94 11.14 -8.24
N TYR A 196 -3.88 11.62 -7.42
CA TYR A 196 -4.85 12.64 -7.83
C TYR A 196 -4.18 13.97 -8.22
N ASP A 197 -3.19 14.44 -7.45
CA ASP A 197 -2.48 15.69 -7.78
C ASP A 197 -1.76 15.59 -9.14
N LEU A 198 -1.18 14.42 -9.43
CA LEU A 198 -0.53 14.16 -10.72
C LEU A 198 -1.54 14.15 -11.86
N TRP A 199 -2.67 13.46 -11.69
CA TRP A 199 -3.75 13.43 -12.65
C TRP A 199 -4.34 14.82 -12.91
N ALA A 200 -4.69 15.57 -11.86
CA ALA A 200 -5.25 16.91 -11.96
C ALA A 200 -4.31 17.87 -12.71
N LYS A 201 -2.99 17.75 -12.47
CA LYS A 201 -1.98 18.50 -13.22
C LYS A 201 -1.98 18.12 -14.69
N GLN A 202 -2.05 16.84 -15.05
CA GLN A 202 -2.09 16.39 -16.44
C GLN A 202 -3.33 16.91 -17.17
N GLN A 203 -4.51 16.85 -16.53
CA GLN A 203 -5.74 17.40 -17.11
C GLN A 203 -5.62 18.91 -17.35
N ALA A 204 -5.00 19.66 -16.44
CA ALA A 204 -4.81 21.11 -16.58
C ALA A 204 -3.83 21.52 -17.69
N HIS A 205 -2.92 20.64 -18.12
CA HIS A 205 -1.97 20.91 -19.23
C HIS A 205 -2.42 20.27 -20.56
N GLY A 206 -3.59 19.62 -20.57
CA GLY A 206 -4.19 19.01 -21.76
C GLY A 206 -5.17 19.91 -22.52
N HIS A 207 -5.12 21.23 -22.29
CA HIS A 207 -5.91 22.26 -22.99
C HIS A 207 -5.00 23.27 -23.68
#